data_AF-A0A932HI05-F1
#
_entry.id   AF-A0A932HI05-F1
#
_cell.length_a   1.000
_cell.length_b   1.000
_cell.length_c   1.000
_cell.angle_alpha   90.00
_cell.angle_beta   90.00
_cell.angle_gamma   90.00
#
_symmetry.space_group_name_H-M   'P 1'
#
loop_
_entity.id
_entity.type
_entity.pdbx_description
1 polymer ?
#
loop_
_entity_poly.entity_id
_entity_poly.type
_entity_poly.pdbx_seq_one_letter_code
_entity_poly.pdbx_strand_id
1 'polypeptide(L)'
;MQLLLTGRASELDKAMVASCLSALGSRLWPAIFLSMLLAAILSVFASHALGGPLYRLEAIGKRLAAGEFIAPIRVREGDDLQGMAAVLDQAVGTLRHALARIREQEGVARERLGALQGELAAGQVPAAALSGRLQEIAAQLEGIEETLGPFQI
;
A
#
# COMPACT_ATOMS: atom_id res chain seq x y z
N MET A 1 -10.79 68.97 2.35
CA MET A 1 -12.22 68.97 1.96
C MET A 1 -12.27 69.01 0.44
N GLN A 2 -12.51 67.84 -0.17
CA GLN A 2 -13.12 67.54 -1.50
C GLN A 2 -12.89 68.60 -2.60
N LEU A 3 -12.16 68.36 -3.69
CA LEU A 3 -12.53 67.44 -4.77
C LEU A 3 -11.29 67.05 -5.60
N LEU A 4 -10.64 65.96 -5.19
CA LEU A 4 -9.97 65.03 -6.10
C LEU A 4 -11.08 64.19 -6.70
N LEU A 5 -11.53 64.45 -7.94
CA LEU A 5 -12.35 63.55 -8.78
C LEU A 5 -12.89 64.36 -9.96
N THR A 6 -12.17 64.36 -11.09
CA THR A 6 -12.69 64.42 -12.48
C THR A 6 -11.53 64.73 -13.42
N GLY A 7 -10.57 63.80 -13.49
CA GLY A 7 -9.62 63.76 -14.59
C GLY A 7 -10.37 63.38 -15.85
N ARG A 8 -10.74 64.37 -16.67
CA ARG A 8 -11.18 64.19 -18.06
C ARG A 8 -9.98 63.62 -18.83
N ALA A 9 -9.79 62.30 -18.78
CA ALA A 9 -8.95 61.62 -19.74
C ALA A 9 -9.46 62.04 -21.12
N SER A 10 -8.57 62.57 -21.98
CA SER A 10 -8.97 62.97 -23.31
C SER A 10 -9.49 61.73 -24.06
N GLU A 11 -10.38 61.91 -25.04
CA GLU A 11 -10.87 60.78 -25.84
C GLU A 11 -9.71 60.01 -26.52
N LEU A 12 -8.58 60.70 -26.76
CA LEU A 12 -7.31 60.12 -27.19
C LEU A 12 -6.69 59.20 -26.13
N ASP A 13 -6.65 59.61 -24.85
CA ASP A 13 -6.11 58.80 -23.76
C ASP A 13 -6.94 57.53 -23.54
N LYS A 14 -8.27 57.66 -23.61
CA LYS A 14 -9.20 56.53 -23.50
C LYS A 14 -9.03 55.55 -24.67
N ALA A 15 -8.89 56.06 -25.90
CA ALA A 15 -8.69 55.24 -27.10
C ALA A 15 -7.33 54.51 -27.08
N MET A 16 -6.28 55.18 -26.60
CA MET A 16 -4.96 54.59 -26.44
C MET A 16 -4.97 53.46 -25.39
N VAL A 17 -5.58 53.69 -24.23
CA VAL A 17 -5.72 52.66 -23.19
C VAL A 17 -6.55 51.48 -23.70
N ALA A 18 -7.67 51.72 -24.39
CA ALA A 18 -8.50 50.68 -24.96
C ALA A 18 -7.73 49.83 -26.00
N SER A 19 -6.90 50.47 -26.82
CA SER A 19 -6.05 49.79 -27.80
C SER A 19 -4.97 48.93 -27.14
N CYS A 20 -4.31 49.44 -26.09
CA CYS A 20 -3.36 48.67 -25.29
C CYS A 20 -4.02 47.49 -24.58
N LEU A 21 -5.21 47.69 -23.99
CA LEU A 21 -5.96 46.61 -23.32
C LEU A 21 -6.40 45.52 -24.30
N SER A 22 -6.86 45.93 -25.49
CA SER A 22 -7.19 45.04 -26.59
C SER A 22 -5.98 44.23 -27.08
N ALA A 23 -4.84 44.89 -27.28
CA ALA A 23 -3.59 44.24 -27.69
C ALA A 23 -3.05 43.27 -26.62
N LEU A 24 -3.13 43.64 -25.33
CA LEU A 24 -2.80 42.72 -24.23
C LEU A 24 -3.77 41.55 -24.17
N GLY A 25 -5.07 41.82 -24.19
CA GLY A 25 -6.12 40.81 -24.12
C GLY A 25 -6.01 39.79 -25.24
N SER A 26 -5.84 40.24 -26.48
CA SER A 26 -5.72 39.36 -27.66
C SER A 26 -4.52 38.40 -27.59
N ARG A 27 -3.48 38.72 -26.81
CA ARG A 27 -2.32 37.85 -26.61
C ARG A 27 -2.42 37.01 -25.33
N LEU A 28 -3.05 37.52 -24.28
CA LEU A 28 -3.24 36.83 -23.00
C LEU A 28 -4.33 35.76 -23.06
N TRP A 29 -5.46 36.04 -23.71
CA TRP A 29 -6.58 35.09 -23.80
C TRP A 29 -6.17 33.75 -24.42
N PRO A 30 -5.48 33.69 -25.58
CA PRO A 30 -5.02 32.42 -26.14
C PRO A 30 -4.06 31.67 -25.22
N ALA A 31 -3.15 32.38 -24.53
CA ALA A 31 -2.21 31.77 -23.60
C ALA A 31 -2.92 31.17 -22.38
N ILE A 32 -3.95 31.85 -21.85
CA ILE A 32 -4.79 31.35 -20.74
C ILE A 32 -5.60 30.13 -21.20
N PHE A 33 -6.24 30.18 -22.37
CA PHE A 33 -6.97 29.03 -22.89
C PHE A 33 -6.06 27.83 -23.12
N LEU A 34 -4.87 28.06 -23.67
CA LEU A 34 -3.88 27.01 -23.89
C LEU A 34 -3.38 26.41 -22.56
N SER A 35 -3.13 27.24 -21.54
CA SER A 35 -2.69 26.76 -20.23
C SER A 35 -3.79 25.98 -19.51
N MET A 36 -5.05 26.44 -19.58
CA MET A 36 -6.19 25.71 -19.04
C MET A 36 -6.38 24.37 -19.74
N LEU A 37 -6.27 24.34 -21.07
CA LEU A 37 -6.37 23.10 -21.85
C LEU A 37 -5.26 22.13 -21.46
N LEU A 38 -4.02 22.62 -21.37
CA LEU A 38 -2.88 21.79 -20.97
C LEU A 38 -3.02 21.26 -19.55
N ALA A 39 -3.49 22.09 -18.61
CA ALA A 39 -3.76 21.69 -17.23
C ALA A 39 -4.87 20.63 -17.15
N ALA A 40 -5.95 20.77 -17.92
CA ALA A 40 -7.03 19.79 -17.98
C ALA A 40 -6.52 18.44 -18.52
N ILE A 41 -5.72 18.46 -19.59
CA ILE A 41 -5.12 17.27 -20.17
C ILE A 41 -4.23 16.56 -19.14
N LEU A 42 -3.29 17.29 -18.52
CA LEU A 42 -2.39 16.75 -17.49
C LEU A 42 -3.17 16.17 -16.31
N SER A 43 -4.24 16.84 -15.87
CA SER A 43 -5.09 16.36 -14.79
C SER A 43 -5.75 15.02 -15.12
N VAL A 44 -6.30 14.88 -16.33
CA VAL A 44 -6.95 13.63 -16.77
C VAL A 44 -5.92 12.50 -16.88
N PHE A 45 -4.75 12.77 -17.44
CA PHE A 45 -3.67 11.78 -17.53
C PHE A 45 -3.18 11.33 -16.15
N ALA A 46 -2.96 12.25 -15.22
CA ALA A 46 -2.56 11.93 -13.86
C ALA A 46 -3.63 11.08 -13.13
N SER A 47 -4.92 11.39 -13.29
CA SER A 47 -6.00 10.61 -12.69
C SER A 47 -6.10 9.19 -13.28
N HIS A 48 -5.95 9.03 -14.60
CA HIS A 48 -6.02 7.72 -15.23
C HIS A 48 -4.80 6.85 -14.97
N ALA A 49 -3.60 7.44 -14.83
CA ALA A 49 -2.38 6.69 -14.54
C ALA A 49 -2.43 6.00 -13.16
N LEU A 50 -3.05 6.63 -12.17
CA LEU A 50 -3.12 6.09 -10.80
C LEU A 50 -4.30 5.14 -10.57
N GLY A 51 -5.43 5.35 -11.27
CA GLY A 51 -6.67 4.62 -11.00
C GLY A 51 -6.57 3.10 -11.22
N GLY A 52 -5.92 2.66 -12.30
CA GLY A 52 -5.74 1.24 -12.60
C GLY A 52 -4.88 0.51 -11.56
N PRO A 53 -3.65 0.98 -11.29
CA PRO A 53 -2.77 0.40 -10.28
C PRO A 53 -3.39 0.39 -8.87
N LEU A 54 -4.06 1.48 -8.45
CA LEU A 54 -4.74 1.55 -7.15
C LEU A 54 -5.84 0.49 -7.01
N TYR A 55 -6.69 0.33 -8.02
CA TYR A 55 -7.74 -0.68 -8.00
C TYR A 55 -7.18 -2.10 -7.84
N ARG A 56 -6.05 -2.40 -8.50
CA ARG A 56 -5.37 -3.70 -8.35
C ARG A 56 -4.83 -3.91 -6.94
N LEU A 57 -4.23 -2.88 -6.34
CA LEU A 57 -3.77 -2.94 -4.94
C LEU A 57 -4.93 -3.12 -3.96
N GLU A 58 -6.07 -2.46 -4.19
CA GLU A 58 -7.29 -2.66 -3.39
C GLU A 58 -7.79 -4.11 -3.49
N ALA A 59 -7.82 -4.67 -4.70
CA ALA A 59 -8.21 -6.07 -4.91
C ALA A 59 -7.28 -7.04 -4.20
N ILE A 60 -5.96 -6.80 -4.22
CA ILE A 60 -4.98 -7.58 -3.48
C ILE A 60 -5.22 -7.45 -1.96
N GLY A 61 -5.45 -6.24 -1.46
CA GLY A 61 -5.76 -5.99 -0.05
C GLY A 61 -7.03 -6.71 0.41
N LYS A 62 -8.09 -6.73 -0.41
CA LYS A 62 -9.32 -7.49 -0.13
C LYS A 62 -9.06 -8.99 -0.01
N ARG A 63 -8.21 -9.54 -0.87
CA ARG A 63 -7.83 -10.96 -0.81
C ARG A 63 -6.98 -11.26 0.42
N LEU A 64 -6.04 -10.38 0.76
CA LEU A 64 -5.25 -10.49 1.98
C LEU A 64 -6.14 -10.45 3.23
N ALA A 65 -7.15 -9.57 3.25
CA ALA A 65 -8.13 -9.49 4.33
C ALA A 65 -9.00 -10.75 4.44
N ALA A 66 -9.21 -11.47 3.33
CA ALA A 66 -9.87 -12.78 3.31
C ALA A 66 -8.94 -13.94 3.75
N GLY A 67 -7.68 -13.66 4.09
CA GLY A 67 -6.69 -14.68 4.45
C GLY A 67 -6.00 -15.36 3.25
N GLU A 68 -6.20 -14.83 2.03
CA GLU A 68 -5.49 -15.31 0.85
C GLU A 68 -4.16 -14.56 0.69
N PHE A 69 -3.06 -15.23 1.03
CA PHE A 69 -1.71 -14.70 0.85
C PHE A 69 -1.17 -15.04 -0.55
N ILE A 70 -1.59 -14.26 -1.55
CA ILE A 70 -1.17 -14.47 -2.95
C ILE A 70 0.17 -13.80 -3.21
N ALA A 71 1.11 -14.56 -3.77
CA ALA A 71 2.34 -14.04 -4.33
C ALA A 71 2.52 -14.55 -5.76
N PRO A 72 3.20 -13.80 -6.66
CA PRO A 72 3.79 -12.48 -6.40
C PRO A 72 2.81 -11.32 -6.67
N ILE A 73 2.84 -10.30 -5.83
CA ILE A 73 2.16 -9.02 -6.03
C ILE A 73 2.95 -8.22 -7.05
N ARG A 74 2.52 -8.25 -8.31
CA ARG A 74 3.17 -7.51 -9.40
C ARG A 74 2.26 -6.42 -9.96
N VAL A 75 2.79 -5.20 -9.96
CA VAL A 75 2.26 -4.06 -10.72
C VAL A 75 3.05 -3.95 -12.03
N ARG A 76 2.45 -3.37 -13.07
CA ARG A 76 3.06 -3.33 -14.42
C ARG A 76 4.30 -2.43 -14.39
N GLU A 77 5.32 -2.78 -15.18
CA GLU A 77 6.52 -1.95 -15.31
C GLU A 77 6.15 -0.56 -15.84
N GLY A 78 6.62 0.49 -15.15
CA GLY A 78 6.35 1.89 -15.50
C GLY A 78 5.21 2.54 -14.72
N ASP A 79 4.50 1.82 -13.85
CA ASP A 79 3.50 2.42 -12.95
C ASP A 79 4.17 3.07 -11.73
N ASP A 80 3.71 4.26 -11.34
CA ASP A 80 4.23 5.01 -10.19
C ASP A 80 4.12 4.26 -8.85
N LEU A 81 3.26 3.24 -8.77
CA LEU A 81 3.02 2.45 -7.55
C LEU A 81 3.90 1.19 -7.44
N GLN A 82 4.87 1.00 -8.34
CA GLN A 82 5.75 -0.18 -8.32
C GLN A 82 6.50 -0.33 -6.97
N GLY A 83 6.99 0.77 -6.40
CA GLY A 83 7.65 0.75 -5.10
C GLY A 83 6.74 0.27 -3.96
N MET A 84 5.49 0.74 -3.95
CA MET A 84 4.49 0.30 -2.97
C MET A 84 4.13 -1.18 -3.15
N ALA A 85 4.01 -1.64 -4.39
CA ALA A 85 3.76 -3.05 -4.70
C ALA A 85 4.89 -3.95 -4.23
N ALA A 86 6.15 -3.54 -4.41
CA ALA A 86 7.31 -4.30 -3.95
C ALA A 86 7.37 -4.42 -2.42
N VAL A 87 7.12 -3.32 -1.69
CA VAL A 87 7.04 -3.35 -0.23
C VAL A 87 5.90 -4.25 0.25
N LEU A 88 4.74 -4.19 -0.41
CA LEU A 88 3.60 -5.04 -0.07
C LEU A 88 3.90 -6.52 -0.35
N ASP A 89 4.54 -6.84 -1.47
CA ASP A 89 4.97 -8.20 -1.81
C ASP A 89 5.91 -8.76 -0.75
N GLN A 90 6.90 -7.97 -0.31
CA GLN A 90 7.81 -8.36 0.76
C GLN A 90 7.06 -8.59 2.08
N ALA A 91 6.14 -7.69 2.47
CA ALA A 91 5.36 -7.82 3.70
C ALA A 91 4.48 -9.09 3.69
N VAL A 92 3.75 -9.31 2.59
CA VAL A 92 2.91 -10.52 2.41
C VAL A 92 3.77 -11.78 2.38
N GLY A 93 4.95 -11.72 1.75
CA GLY A 93 5.93 -12.79 1.77
C GLY A 93 6.37 -13.17 3.18
N THR A 94 6.76 -12.18 3.99
CA THR A 94 7.14 -12.37 5.40
C THR A 94 6.01 -13.01 6.21
N LEU A 95 4.78 -12.49 6.09
CA LEU A 95 3.61 -13.04 6.77
C LEU A 95 3.34 -14.50 6.37
N ARG A 96 3.40 -14.79 5.07
CA ARG A 96 3.17 -16.15 4.56
C ARG A 96 4.23 -17.13 5.06
N HIS A 97 5.50 -16.73 5.07
CA HIS A 97 6.58 -17.56 5.58
C HIS A 97 6.43 -17.84 7.08
N ALA A 98 6.08 -16.82 7.87
CA ALA A 98 5.83 -17.00 9.29
C ALA A 98 4.65 -17.96 9.54
N LEU A 99 3.50 -17.75 8.88
CA LEU A 99 2.34 -18.62 9.00
C LEU A 99 2.65 -20.07 8.60
N ALA A 100 3.45 -20.27 7.54
CA ALA A 100 3.85 -21.60 7.09
C ALA A 100 4.68 -22.32 8.17
N ARG A 101 5.69 -21.64 8.74
CA ARG A 101 6.52 -22.20 9.82
C ARG A 101 5.71 -22.52 11.07
N ILE A 102 4.80 -21.62 11.47
CA ILE A 102 3.92 -21.84 12.62
C ILE A 102 3.05 -23.08 12.41
N ARG A 103 2.43 -23.23 11.23
CA ARG A 103 1.61 -24.43 10.91
C ARG A 103 2.42 -25.71 10.90
N GLU A 104 3.65 -25.66 10.39
CA GLU A 104 4.56 -26.81 10.40
C GLU A 104 4.91 -27.22 11.84
N GLN A 105 5.31 -26.27 12.68
CA GLN A 105 5.62 -26.50 14.09
C GLN A 105 4.40 -26.98 14.89
N GLU A 106 3.23 -26.42 14.65
CA GLU A 106 1.96 -26.87 15.23
C GLU A 106 1.66 -28.32 14.83
N GLY A 107 1.84 -28.67 13.55
CA GLY A 107 1.65 -30.02 13.04
C GLY A 107 2.57 -31.04 13.72
N VAL A 108 3.87 -30.73 13.80
CA VAL A 108 4.87 -31.57 14.47
C VAL A 108 4.55 -31.71 15.96
N ALA A 109 4.17 -30.63 16.64
CA ALA A 109 3.79 -30.67 18.05
C ALA A 109 2.53 -31.53 18.28
N ARG A 110 1.52 -31.42 17.42
CA ARG A 110 0.30 -32.24 17.49
C ARG A 110 0.58 -33.72 17.29
N GLU A 111 1.41 -34.06 16.32
CA GLU A 111 1.80 -35.46 16.06
C GLU A 111 2.52 -36.07 17.27
N ARG A 112 3.50 -35.35 17.84
CA ARG A 112 4.22 -35.79 19.04
C ARG A 112 3.31 -35.92 20.26
N LEU A 113 2.39 -34.97 20.45
CA LEU A 113 1.39 -35.05 21.52
C LEU A 113 0.49 -36.27 21.35
N GLY A 114 0.01 -36.54 20.13
CA GLY A 114 -0.81 -37.71 19.83
C GLY A 114 -0.07 -39.03 20.08
N ALA A 115 1.19 -39.12 19.65
CA ALA A 115 2.04 -40.28 19.90
C ALA A 115 2.25 -40.52 21.41
N LEU A 116 2.57 -39.47 22.17
CA LEU A 116 2.73 -39.56 23.62
C LEU A 116 1.43 -40.00 24.32
N GLN A 117 0.28 -39.45 23.92
CA GLN A 117 -1.01 -39.86 24.46
C GLN A 117 -1.32 -41.34 24.18
N GLY A 118 -1.04 -41.82 22.96
CA GLY A 118 -1.23 -43.21 22.58
C GLY A 118 -0.35 -44.17 23.41
N GLU A 119 0.92 -43.83 23.59
CA GLU A 119 1.84 -44.63 24.40
C GLU A 119 1.47 -44.63 25.90
N LEU A 120 1.01 -43.48 26.43
CA LEU A 120 0.54 -43.38 27.81
C LEU A 120 -0.70 -44.26 28.04
N ALA A 121 -1.66 -44.23 27.10
CA ALA A 121 -2.83 -45.09 27.16
C ALA A 121 -2.48 -46.59 27.07
N ALA A 122 -1.42 -46.93 26.34
CA ALA A 122 -0.90 -48.29 26.25
C ALA A 122 -0.05 -48.71 27.46
N GLY A 123 0.23 -47.81 28.42
CA GLY A 123 1.09 -48.07 29.57
C GLY A 123 2.57 -48.28 29.21
N GLN A 124 2.99 -47.81 28.02
CA GLN A 124 4.31 -48.08 27.45
C GLN A 124 5.32 -46.95 27.66
N VAL A 125 4.95 -45.86 28.35
CA VAL A 125 5.86 -44.73 28.59
C VAL A 125 6.59 -44.91 29.93
N PRO A 126 7.91 -45.20 29.91
CA PRO A 126 8.70 -45.13 31.12
C PRO A 126 8.78 -43.67 31.61
N ALA A 127 8.66 -43.45 32.92
CA ALA A 127 8.69 -42.11 33.53
C ALA A 127 9.94 -41.29 33.15
N ALA A 128 11.06 -41.97 32.89
CA ALA A 128 12.31 -41.35 32.45
C ALA A 128 12.26 -40.77 31.02
N ALA A 129 11.37 -41.26 30.15
CA ALA A 129 11.22 -40.77 28.78
C ALA A 129 10.18 -39.64 28.65
N LEU A 130 9.32 -39.47 29.66
CA LEU A 130 8.25 -38.48 29.65
C LEU A 130 8.79 -37.05 29.63
N SER A 131 9.81 -36.77 30.43
CA SER A 131 10.47 -35.46 30.50
C SER A 131 11.10 -35.06 29.15
N GLY A 132 11.79 -35.99 28.48
CA GLY A 132 12.38 -35.74 27.16
C GLY A 132 11.34 -35.38 26.11
N ARG A 133 10.21 -36.12 26.06
CA ARG A 133 9.11 -35.85 25.11
C ARG A 133 8.42 -34.51 25.37
N LEU A 134 8.23 -34.15 26.64
CA LEU A 134 7.69 -32.83 27.01
C LEU A 134 8.65 -31.71 26.60
N GLN A 135 9.96 -31.93 26.71
CA GLN A 135 10.97 -30.96 26.31
C GLN A 135 11.01 -30.76 24.78
N GLU A 136 10.81 -31.82 24.00
CA GLU A 136 10.67 -31.73 22.54
C GLU A 136 9.44 -30.93 22.10
N ILE A 137 8.32 -31.06 22.82
CA ILE A 137 7.10 -30.27 22.58
C ILE A 137 7.34 -28.81 22.97
N ALA A 138 7.98 -28.56 24.13
CA ALA A 138 8.33 -27.22 24.56
C ALA A 138 9.25 -26.51 23.55
N ALA A 139 10.22 -27.22 22.96
CA ALA A 139 11.08 -26.68 21.91
C ALA A 139 10.31 -26.29 20.64
N GLN A 140 9.19 -26.95 20.31
CA GLN A 140 8.34 -26.51 19.19
C GLN A 140 7.59 -25.22 19.51
N LEU A 141 7.16 -25.03 20.76
CA LEU A 141 6.52 -23.79 21.20
C LEU A 141 7.51 -22.62 21.19
N GLU A 142 8.74 -22.84 21.65
CA GLU A 142 9.81 -21.83 21.59
C GLU A 142 10.14 -21.46 20.13
N GLY A 143 10.13 -22.43 19.21
CA GLY A 143 10.30 -22.16 17.79
C GLY A 143 9.15 -21.33 17.17
N ILE A 144 7.93 -21.43 17.69
CA ILE A 144 6.81 -20.57 17.30
C ILE A 144 7.03 -19.16 17.81
N GLU A 145 7.46 -19.00 19.05
CA GLU A 145 7.80 -17.69 19.64
C GLU A 145 8.92 -16.99 18.86
N GLU A 146 9.97 -17.72 18.48
CA GLU A 146 11.06 -17.19 17.64
C GLU A 146 10.54 -16.73 16.26
N THR A 147 9.66 -17.52 15.65
CA THR A 147 9.02 -17.16 14.37
C THR A 147 8.16 -15.91 14.49
N LEU A 148 7.55 -15.69 15.66
CA LEU A 148 6.72 -14.53 15.96
C LEU A 148 7.52 -13.30 16.40
N GLY A 149 8.77 -13.47 16.86
CA GLY A 149 9.62 -12.39 17.37
C GLY A 149 9.75 -11.13 16.50
N PRO A 150 9.80 -11.22 15.16
CA PRO A 150 9.82 -10.05 14.28
C PRO A 150 8.52 -9.24 14.26
N PHE A 151 7.38 -9.83 14.64
CA PHE A 151 6.07 -9.20 14.62
C PHE A 151 5.81 -8.50 15.96
N GLN A 152 5.85 -7.17 15.96
CA GLN A 152 5.46 -6.35 17.11
C GLN A 152 3.92 -6.24 17.13
N ILE A 153 3.27 -7.05 17.96
CA ILE A 153 1.81 -7.09 18.13
C ILE A 153 1.45 -6.57 19.53
#